data_AF-A0A914XXT1-F1
#
_entry.id   AF-A0A914XXT1-F1
#
_cell.length_a   1.000
_cell.length_b   1.000
_cell.length_c   1.000
_cell.angle_alpha   90.00
_cell.angle_beta   90.00
_cell.angle_gamma   90.00
#
_symmetry.space_group_name_H-M   'P 1'
#
loop_
_entity.id
_entity.type
_entity.pdbx_description
1 polymer ?
#
loop_
_entity_poly.entity_id
_entity_poly.type
_entity_poly.pdbx_seq_one_letter_code
_entity_poly.pdbx_strand_id
1 'polypeptide(L)'
;MHRRRRGEPQTLRPMRHASPSKQKRFFVFWEKLFSNFEGFFKQLCNPASQTLAIYSILFSLAFDTLLSYLIVRLRPYTEIDWSTYMQQVECYVKGERNYSNIYGDTGPIVYPAGHLHVYHYLYQITDAGKNIIKGQYLFMLLYLFNQATNV
;
A
#
# COMPACT_ATOMS: atom_id res chain seq x y z
N MET A 1 -25.61 -90.99 11.65
CA MET A 1 -26.10 -89.67 12.10
C MET A 1 -25.04 -88.62 11.77
N HIS A 2 -25.11 -87.95 10.62
CA HIS A 2 -24.22 -86.83 10.26
C HIS A 2 -25.00 -85.82 9.42
N ARG A 3 -25.33 -84.66 10.01
CA ARG A 3 -25.85 -83.49 9.29
C ARG A 3 -24.77 -82.41 9.25
N ARG A 4 -24.25 -82.12 8.05
CA ARG A 4 -23.47 -80.90 7.76
C ARG A 4 -24.35 -79.68 8.04
N ARG A 5 -23.93 -78.75 8.91
CA ARG A 5 -24.57 -77.44 9.03
C ARG A 5 -23.98 -76.48 8.00
N ARG A 6 -24.90 -75.84 7.28
CA ARG A 6 -24.73 -74.79 6.28
C ARG A 6 -23.88 -73.64 6.81
N GLY A 7 -23.03 -73.09 5.95
CA GLY A 7 -22.22 -71.91 6.21
C GLY A 7 -23.09 -70.70 6.57
N GLU A 8 -22.64 -69.96 7.58
CA GLU A 8 -23.21 -68.68 7.95
C GLU A 8 -22.98 -67.64 6.85
N PRO A 9 -23.96 -66.74 6.60
CA PRO A 9 -23.75 -65.59 5.73
C PRO A 9 -22.78 -64.61 6.40
N GLN A 10 -21.63 -64.36 5.75
CA GLN A 10 -20.69 -63.33 6.18
C GLN A 10 -21.40 -61.98 6.21
N THR A 11 -21.57 -61.42 7.40
CA THR A 11 -22.06 -60.05 7.57
C THR A 11 -21.04 -59.10 6.97
N LEU A 12 -21.43 -58.37 5.91
CA LEU A 12 -20.60 -57.34 5.28
C LEU A 12 -20.27 -56.29 6.34
N ARG A 13 -18.99 -56.21 6.74
CA ARG A 13 -18.53 -55.14 7.64
C ARG A 13 -18.84 -53.79 7.00
N PRO A 14 -19.37 -52.81 7.74
CA PRO A 14 -19.57 -51.48 7.20
C PRO A 14 -18.22 -50.94 6.73
N MET A 15 -18.13 -50.57 5.45
CA MET A 15 -16.93 -49.92 4.91
C MET A 15 -16.69 -48.64 5.70
N ARG A 16 -15.57 -48.57 6.43
CA ARG A 16 -15.15 -47.33 7.09
C ARG A 16 -14.94 -46.29 6.00
N HIS A 17 -15.74 -45.22 6.02
CA HIS A 17 -15.49 -44.06 5.17
C HIS A 17 -14.06 -43.58 5.40
N ALA A 18 -13.22 -43.67 4.36
CA ALA A 18 -11.86 -43.21 4.42
C ALA A 18 -11.86 -41.69 4.70
N SER A 19 -11.19 -41.28 5.76
CA SER A 19 -10.97 -39.87 6.08
C SER A 19 -10.34 -39.18 4.86
N PRO A 20 -10.88 -38.04 4.41
CA PRO A 20 -10.34 -37.35 3.23
C PRO A 20 -8.87 -37.05 3.47
N SER A 21 -8.04 -37.38 2.47
CA SER A 21 -6.60 -37.13 2.54
C SER A 21 -6.33 -35.65 2.81
N LYS A 22 -5.26 -35.34 3.54
CA LYS A 22 -4.88 -33.95 3.88
C LYS A 22 -4.87 -33.03 2.65
N GLN A 23 -4.48 -33.56 1.49
CA GLN A 23 -4.50 -32.85 0.20
C GLN A 23 -5.92 -32.46 -0.24
N LYS A 24 -6.90 -33.37 -0.16
CA LYS A 24 -8.31 -33.02 -0.45
C LYS A 24 -8.84 -31.96 0.51
N ARG A 25 -8.47 -32.05 1.78
CA ARG A 25 -8.86 -31.06 2.80
C ARG A 25 -8.26 -29.68 2.54
N PHE A 26 -7.02 -29.63 2.04
CA PHE A 26 -6.36 -28.41 1.58
C PHE A 26 -7.11 -27.78 0.40
N PHE A 27 -7.39 -28.53 -0.66
CA PHE A 27 -8.13 -28.01 -1.82
C PHE A 27 -9.53 -27.48 -1.44
N VAL A 28 -10.29 -28.21 -0.63
CA VAL A 28 -11.62 -27.77 -0.16
C VAL A 28 -11.54 -26.50 0.70
N PHE A 29 -10.49 -26.36 1.50
CA PHE A 29 -10.26 -25.11 2.25
C PHE A 29 -10.01 -23.93 1.31
N TRP A 30 -9.15 -24.10 0.30
CA TRP A 30 -8.85 -23.05 -0.67
C TRP A 30 -10.06 -22.68 -1.52
N GLU A 31 -10.86 -23.65 -1.97
CA GLU A 31 -12.09 -23.35 -2.71
C GLU A 31 -13.08 -22.53 -1.89
N LYS A 32 -13.25 -22.86 -0.60
CA LYS A 32 -14.11 -22.08 0.31
C LYS A 32 -13.56 -20.67 0.53
N LEU A 33 -12.24 -20.53 0.65
CA LEU A 33 -11.60 -19.24 0.81
C LEU A 33 -11.81 -18.37 -0.43
N PHE A 34 -11.55 -18.93 -1.62
CA PHE A 34 -11.74 -18.24 -2.90
C PHE A 34 -13.21 -17.90 -3.18
N SER A 35 -14.15 -18.80 -2.88
CA SER A 35 -15.58 -18.52 -3.09
C SER A 35 -16.09 -17.41 -2.18
N ASN A 36 -15.62 -17.35 -0.94
CA ASN A 36 -15.96 -16.27 -0.01
C ASN A 36 -15.37 -14.93 -0.49
N PHE A 37 -14.18 -14.96 -1.08
CA PHE A 37 -13.53 -13.80 -1.66
C PHE A 37 -14.32 -13.27 -2.86
N GLU A 38 -14.67 -14.12 -3.83
CA GLU A 38 -15.45 -13.69 -5.00
C GLU A 38 -16.82 -13.08 -4.64
N GLY A 39 -17.53 -13.67 -3.66
CA GLY A 39 -18.81 -13.14 -3.19
C GLY A 39 -18.69 -11.75 -2.58
N PHE A 40 -17.64 -11.53 -1.78
CA PHE A 40 -17.32 -10.23 -1.20
C PHE A 40 -16.96 -9.19 -2.28
N PHE A 41 -16.15 -9.56 -3.29
CA PHE A 41 -15.81 -8.66 -4.40
C PHE A 41 -17.04 -8.25 -5.21
N LYS A 42 -17.93 -9.20 -5.52
CA LYS A 42 -19.20 -8.88 -6.20
C LYS A 42 -20.07 -7.93 -5.39
N GLN A 43 -20.02 -8.02 -4.07
CA GLN A 43 -20.77 -7.14 -3.18
C GLN A 43 -20.13 -5.76 -3.06
N LEU A 44 -18.80 -5.66 -3.04
CA LEU A 44 -18.09 -4.37 -3.13
C LEU A 44 -18.33 -3.65 -4.47
N CYS A 45 -18.38 -4.41 -5.57
CA CYS A 45 -18.62 -3.88 -6.92
C CYS A 45 -20.12 -3.70 -7.25
N ASN A 46 -21.03 -3.95 -6.30
CA ASN A 46 -22.44 -3.76 -6.52
C ASN A 46 -22.79 -2.27 -6.41
N PRO A 47 -23.25 -1.60 -7.49
CA PRO A 47 -23.58 -0.17 -7.45
C PRO A 47 -24.73 0.17 -6.48
N ALA A 48 -25.52 -0.82 -6.05
CA ALA A 48 -26.59 -0.66 -5.07
C ALA A 48 -26.09 -0.56 -3.61
N SER A 49 -24.84 -0.90 -3.30
CA SER A 49 -24.29 -0.84 -1.93
C SER A 49 -23.31 0.31 -1.73
N GLN A 50 -23.78 1.54 -1.93
CA GLN A 50 -23.00 2.77 -1.72
C GLN A 50 -22.34 2.84 -0.33
N THR A 51 -22.98 2.28 0.69
CA THR A 51 -22.45 2.20 2.06
C THR A 51 -21.16 1.37 2.16
N LEU A 52 -21.08 0.24 1.45
CA LEU A 52 -19.88 -0.60 1.45
C LEU A 52 -18.72 0.07 0.70
N ALA A 53 -19.02 0.77 -0.39
CA ALA A 53 -18.03 1.56 -1.12
C ALA A 53 -17.44 2.66 -0.22
N ILE A 54 -18.28 3.41 0.51
CA ILE A 54 -17.82 4.44 1.46
C ILE A 54 -16.92 3.82 2.54
N TYR A 55 -17.33 2.71 3.16
CA TYR A 55 -16.48 2.04 4.14
C TYR A 55 -15.14 1.57 3.56
N SER A 56 -15.12 1.09 2.32
CA SER A 56 -13.88 0.69 1.66
C SER A 56 -12.95 1.87 1.38
N ILE A 57 -13.49 3.03 0.98
CA ILE A 57 -12.72 4.26 0.76
C ILE A 57 -12.14 4.76 2.09
N LEU A 58 -12.97 4.86 3.14
CA LEU A 58 -12.53 5.29 4.46
C LEU A 58 -11.45 4.35 5.03
N PHE A 59 -11.62 3.04 4.86
CA PHE A 59 -10.64 2.04 5.27
C PHE A 59 -9.31 2.23 4.52
N SER A 60 -9.34 2.38 3.19
CA SER A 60 -8.14 2.60 2.38
C SER A 60 -7.41 3.89 2.80
N LEU A 61 -8.12 5.00 2.98
CA LEU A 61 -7.52 6.27 3.43
C LEU A 61 -6.89 6.16 4.82
N ALA A 62 -7.56 5.48 5.76
CA ALA A 62 -7.03 5.25 7.10
C ALA A 62 -5.78 4.35 7.05
N PHE A 63 -5.82 3.30 6.22
CA PHE A 63 -4.71 2.38 6.04
C PHE A 63 -3.50 3.07 5.41
N ASP A 64 -3.68 3.84 4.33
CA ASP A 64 -2.60 4.60 3.68
C ASP A 64 -2.02 5.67 4.60
N THR A 65 -2.85 6.34 5.40
CA THR A 65 -2.39 7.31 6.41
C THR A 65 -1.49 6.64 7.44
N LEU A 66 -1.93 5.50 7.99
CA LEU A 66 -1.16 4.74 8.97
C LEU A 66 0.15 4.25 8.37
N LEU A 67 0.10 3.64 7.18
CA LEU A 67 1.27 3.11 6.51
C LEU A 67 2.29 4.21 6.18
N SER A 68 1.83 5.34 5.63
CA SER A 68 2.70 6.48 5.32
C SER A 68 3.35 7.05 6.57
N TYR A 69 2.59 7.19 7.66
CA TYR A 69 3.13 7.61 8.95
C TYR A 69 4.22 6.63 9.45
N LEU A 70 3.96 5.33 9.39
CA LEU A 70 4.93 4.31 9.79
C LEU A 70 6.19 4.36 8.93
N ILE A 71 6.08 4.60 7.63
CA ILE A 71 7.23 4.77 6.73
C ILE A 71 8.09 5.95 7.18
N VAL A 72 7.50 7.13 7.40
CA VAL A 72 8.22 8.33 7.86
C VAL A 72 8.91 8.08 9.22
N ARG A 73 8.31 7.29 10.10
CA ARG A 73 8.84 7.01 11.44
C ARG A 73 9.88 5.91 11.51
N LEU A 74 9.76 4.88 10.69
CA LEU A 74 10.53 3.64 10.84
C LEU A 74 11.59 3.45 9.76
N ARG A 75 11.46 4.11 8.61
CA ARG A 75 12.42 3.97 7.51
C ARG A 75 13.38 5.16 7.51
N PRO A 76 14.70 4.93 7.41
CA PRO A 76 15.65 6.00 7.19
C PRO A 76 15.29 6.78 5.92
N TYR A 77 15.44 8.10 6.00
CA TYR A 77 15.26 8.96 4.85
C TYR A 77 16.23 8.55 3.72
N THR A 78 15.70 8.48 2.51
CA THR A 78 16.49 8.26 1.29
C THR A 78 16.57 9.57 0.54
N GLU A 79 17.76 10.11 0.44
CA GLU A 79 18.06 11.31 -0.35
C GLU A 79 18.00 10.96 -1.85
N ILE A 80 17.32 11.78 -2.64
CA ILE A 80 17.31 11.69 -4.11
C ILE A 80 17.86 13.01 -4.67
N ASP A 81 17.12 14.11 -4.49
CA ASP A 81 17.48 15.43 -5.01
C ASP A 81 17.17 16.59 -4.03
N TRP A 82 16.72 16.30 -2.80
CA TRP A 82 16.30 17.35 -1.86
C TRP A 82 17.44 18.32 -1.56
N SER A 83 18.63 17.82 -1.24
CA SER A 83 19.83 18.63 -1.01
C SER A 83 20.14 19.53 -2.21
N THR A 84 20.16 18.96 -3.42
CA THR A 84 20.39 19.74 -4.65
C THR A 84 19.35 20.85 -4.79
N TYR A 85 18.06 20.56 -4.57
CA TYR A 85 17.01 21.57 -4.68
C TYR A 85 17.19 22.69 -3.64
N MET A 86 17.60 22.37 -2.41
CA MET A 86 17.87 23.39 -1.39
C MET A 86 19.06 24.28 -1.77
N GLN A 87 20.12 23.71 -2.36
CA GLN A 87 21.28 24.47 -2.85
C GLN A 87 20.91 25.39 -4.02
N GLN A 88 20.13 24.89 -4.98
CA GLN A 88 19.62 25.69 -6.10
C GLN A 88 18.74 26.85 -5.61
N VAL A 89 17.87 26.59 -4.63
CA VAL A 89 17.10 27.64 -3.95
C VAL A 89 18.00 28.63 -3.23
N GLU A 90 19.10 28.17 -2.61
CA GLU A 90 20.03 29.05 -1.93
C GLU A 90 20.72 30.04 -2.89
N CYS A 91 21.11 29.59 -4.10
CA CYS A 91 21.58 30.50 -5.17
C CYS A 91 20.55 31.59 -5.46
N TYR A 92 19.28 31.20 -5.61
CA TYR A 92 18.18 32.12 -5.83
C TYR A 92 17.94 33.08 -4.66
N VAL A 93 17.96 32.60 -3.41
CA VAL A 93 17.81 33.44 -2.22
C VAL A 93 18.96 34.45 -2.11
N LYS A 94 20.17 34.10 -2.53
CA LYS A 94 21.35 34.99 -2.59
C LYS A 94 21.28 36.04 -3.71
N GLY A 95 20.26 36.01 -4.55
CA GLY A 95 20.03 37.01 -5.60
C GLY A 95 20.37 36.55 -7.02
N GLU A 96 20.79 35.30 -7.22
CA GLU A 96 21.02 34.78 -8.58
C GLU A 96 19.68 34.66 -9.33
N ARG A 97 19.65 35.14 -10.57
CA ARG A 97 18.48 35.14 -11.46
C ARG A 97 18.79 34.56 -12.84
N ASN A 98 20.07 34.47 -13.21
CA ASN A 98 20.51 33.78 -14.40
C ASN A 98 20.49 32.26 -14.14
N TYR A 99 19.56 31.56 -14.78
CA TYR A 99 19.34 30.11 -14.59
C TYR A 99 20.59 29.28 -14.88
N SER A 100 21.44 29.71 -15.82
CA SER A 100 22.70 29.04 -16.13
C SER A 100 23.68 28.99 -14.96
N ASN A 101 23.49 29.85 -13.95
CA ASN A 101 24.32 29.93 -12.75
C ASN A 101 23.66 29.30 -11.52
N ILE A 102 22.46 28.71 -11.64
CA ILE A 102 21.78 28.03 -10.54
C ILE A 102 22.08 26.53 -10.63
N TYR A 103 22.77 25.98 -9.64
CA TYR A 103 23.21 24.60 -9.61
C TYR A 103 23.27 24.05 -8.18
N GLY A 104 23.30 22.73 -8.07
CA GLY A 104 23.59 21.99 -6.83
C GLY A 104 24.47 20.79 -7.12
N ASP A 105 24.61 19.88 -6.15
CA ASP A 105 25.52 18.74 -6.22
C ASP A 105 25.24 17.80 -7.40
N THR A 106 23.98 17.66 -7.82
CA THR A 106 23.60 16.83 -8.98
C THR A 106 23.57 17.59 -10.31
N GLY A 107 23.94 18.87 -10.32
CA GLY A 107 24.10 19.68 -11.54
C GLY A 107 23.23 20.95 -11.60
N PRO A 108 23.13 21.56 -12.79
CA PRO A 108 22.36 22.80 -13.00
C PRO A 108 20.86 22.57 -12.80
N ILE A 109 20.12 23.64 -12.52
CA ILE A 109 18.67 23.58 -12.45
C ILE A 109 18.08 23.20 -13.80
N VAL A 110 17.27 22.14 -13.83
CA VAL A 110 16.58 21.66 -15.05
C VAL A 110 15.09 22.00 -15.06
N TYR A 111 14.55 22.43 -13.93
CA TYR A 111 13.13 22.74 -13.77
C TYR A 111 12.84 24.24 -13.88
N PRO A 112 11.64 24.63 -14.37
CA PRO A 112 11.28 26.04 -14.57
C PRO A 112 11.02 26.77 -13.25
N ALA A 113 10.80 28.10 -13.33
CA ALA A 113 10.59 28.98 -12.17
C ALA A 113 9.55 28.52 -11.16
N GLY A 114 8.48 27.85 -11.61
CA GLY A 114 7.47 27.29 -10.70
C GLY A 114 8.07 26.32 -9.69
N HIS A 115 8.99 25.44 -10.11
CA HIS A 115 9.70 24.53 -9.21
C HIS A 115 10.50 25.32 -8.17
N LEU A 116 11.27 26.31 -8.62
CA LEU A 116 12.10 27.13 -7.75
C LEU A 116 11.27 27.87 -6.69
N HIS A 117 10.09 28.40 -7.07
CA HIS A 117 9.20 29.06 -6.13
C HIS A 117 8.56 28.11 -5.11
N VAL A 118 8.14 26.92 -5.54
CA VAL A 118 7.60 25.89 -4.62
C VAL A 118 8.68 25.46 -3.63
N TYR A 119 9.87 25.14 -4.11
CA TYR A 119 10.98 24.74 -3.24
C TYR A 119 11.52 25.87 -2.39
N HIS A 120 11.42 27.13 -2.82
CA HIS A 120 11.70 28.29 -1.98
C HIS A 120 10.72 28.40 -0.80
N TYR A 121 9.43 28.16 -1.02
CA TYR A 121 8.47 28.10 0.09
C TYR A 121 8.81 26.96 1.05
N LEU A 122 9.13 25.77 0.54
CA LEU A 122 9.56 24.62 1.35
C LEU A 122 10.84 24.95 2.14
N TYR A 123 11.82 25.58 1.51
CA TYR A 123 13.07 26.01 2.14
C TYR A 123 12.82 26.91 3.36
N GLN A 124 11.91 27.87 3.24
CA GLN A 124 11.55 28.78 4.34
C GLN A 124 10.94 28.04 5.54
N ILE A 125 10.06 27.07 5.30
CA ILE A 125 9.34 26.40 6.39
C ILE A 125 10.07 25.18 6.97
N THR A 126 11.13 24.70 6.30
CA THR A 126 11.92 23.52 6.70
C THR A 126 13.32 23.86 7.23
N ASP A 127 13.55 25.07 7.73
CA ASP A 127 14.86 25.51 8.22
C ASP A 127 15.96 25.37 7.16
N ALA A 128 15.77 26.08 6.03
CA ALA A 128 16.66 26.01 4.88
C ALA A 128 16.86 24.59 4.33
N GLY A 129 15.84 23.74 4.45
CA GLY A 129 15.90 22.34 4.03
C GLY A 129 16.50 21.37 5.03
N LYS A 130 16.95 21.82 6.20
CA LYS A 130 17.60 20.94 7.20
C LYS A 130 16.59 20.09 7.97
N ASN A 131 15.36 20.56 8.12
CA ASN A 131 14.31 19.80 8.80
C ASN A 131 13.62 18.81 7.85
N ILE A 132 14.34 17.73 7.55
CA ILE A 132 13.89 16.66 6.64
C ILE A 132 12.58 16.01 7.10
N ILE A 133 12.43 15.77 8.41
CA ILE A 133 11.22 15.16 8.97
C ILE A 133 9.99 16.02 8.67
N LYS A 134 10.10 17.34 8.79
CA LYS A 134 9.02 18.26 8.45
C LYS A 134 8.71 18.22 6.94
N GLY A 135 9.74 18.18 6.10
CA GLY A 135 9.58 17.96 4.66
C GLY A 135 8.83 16.67 4.34
N GLN A 136 9.19 15.55 4.97
CA GLN A 136 8.51 14.26 4.80
C GLN A 136 7.03 14.34 5.19
N TYR A 137 6.67 15.01 6.28
CA TYR A 137 5.27 15.21 6.64
C TYR A 137 4.52 16.10 5.65
N LEU A 138 5.15 17.14 5.09
CA LEU A 138 4.52 17.97 4.06
C LEU A 138 4.20 17.18 2.79
N PHE A 139 5.14 16.37 2.31
CA PHE A 139 4.89 15.48 1.17
C PHE A 139 3.89 14.37 1.50
N MET A 140 3.89 13.84 2.73
CA MET A 140 2.89 12.90 3.19
C MET A 140 1.49 13.52 3.16
N LEU A 141 1.33 14.75 3.66
CA LEU A 141 0.04 15.46 3.62
C LEU A 141 -0.42 15.72 2.18
N LEU A 142 0.49 16.14 1.30
CA LEU A 142 0.18 16.34 -0.12
C LEU A 142 -0.27 15.03 -0.80
N TYR A 143 0.44 13.92 -0.51
CA TYR A 143 0.08 12.59 -0.99
C TYR A 143 -1.32 12.18 -0.51
N LEU A 144 -1.60 12.29 0.80
CA LEU A 144 -2.89 11.91 1.38
C LEU A 144 -4.03 12.79 0.87
N PHE A 145 -3.78 14.09 0.70
CA PHE A 145 -4.75 15.00 0.11
C PHE A 145 -5.11 14.59 -1.32
N ASN A 146 -4.09 14.33 -2.15
CA ASN A 146 -4.29 13.85 -3.51
C ASN A 146 -5.03 12.50 -3.51
N GLN A 147 -4.69 11.58 -2.60
CA GLN A 147 -5.38 10.30 -2.51
C GLN A 147 -6.85 10.47 -2.13
N ALA A 148 -7.19 11.41 -1.26
CA ALA A 148 -8.55 11.69 -0.82
C ALA A 148 -9.42 12.37 -1.89
N THR A 149 -8.84 13.11 -2.84
CA THR A 149 -9.60 13.77 -3.91
C THR A 149 -9.76 12.93 -5.17
N ASN A 150 -8.98 11.86 -5.32
CA ASN A 150 -9.01 10.98 -6.50
C ASN A 150 -9.62 9.60 -6.22
N VAL A 151 -10.27 9.40 -5.06
CA VAL A 151 -11.04 8.20 -4.70
C VAL A 151 -12.50 8.29 -5.11
#